data_AF-A0A8K0GI21-F1
#
_entry.id   AF-A0A8K0GI21-F1
#
_cell.length_a   1.000
_cell.length_b   1.000
_cell.length_c   1.000
_cell.angle_alpha   90.00
_cell.angle_beta   90.00
_cell.angle_gamma   90.00
#
_symmetry.space_group_name_H-M   'P 1'
#
loop_
_entity.id
_entity.type
_entity.pdbx_description
1 polymer ?
#
loop_
_entity_poly.entity_id
_entity_poly.type
_entity_poly.pdbx_seq_one_letter_code
_entity_poly.pdbx_strand_id
1 'polypeptide(L)'
;YGGMNALSSLISTTANRLTTNEQITEFAEFIEAKKEILEEAAQVGRDAIEQAKENVAWATKYRDVLYEYLKQVVPVTTTTPEPTTTAKATTSVEPTSTKDPNSGTSLTVCSTLLVLSVLKAVFRS
;
A
#
# COMPACT_ATOMS: atom_id res chain seq x y z
N TYR A 1 12.50 22.79 10.13
CA TYR A 1 13.08 21.76 9.26
C TYR A 1 12.34 20.41 9.25
N GLY A 2 11.61 19.99 10.29
CA GLY A 2 10.91 18.68 10.26
C GLY A 2 9.69 18.57 9.33
N GLY A 3 9.03 19.69 8.99
CA GLY A 3 7.78 19.67 8.21
C GLY A 3 7.93 19.14 6.79
N MET A 4 9.03 19.46 6.10
CA MET A 4 9.24 19.06 4.71
C MET A 4 9.48 17.54 4.56
N ASN A 5 10.17 16.93 5.54
CA ASN A 5 10.36 15.48 5.56
C ASN A 5 9.04 14.73 5.79
N ALA A 6 8.20 15.25 6.69
CA ALA A 6 6.88 14.68 6.94
C ALA A 6 5.98 14.78 5.69
N LEU A 7 6.02 15.91 5.00
CA LEU A 7 5.28 16.12 3.75
C LEU A 7 5.75 15.17 2.64
N SER A 8 7.06 15.04 2.44
CA SER A 8 7.64 14.12 1.44
C SER A 8 7.26 12.66 1.74
N SER A 9 7.28 12.27 3.02
CA SER A 9 6.85 10.94 3.46
C SER A 9 5.37 10.68 3.19
N LEU A 10 4.52 11.70 3.41
CA LEU A 10 3.09 11.63 3.13
C LEU A 10 2.84 11.48 1.63
N ILE A 11 3.49 12.29 0.79
CA ILE A 11 3.39 12.24 -0.67
C ILE A 11 3.76 10.84 -1.19
N SER A 12 4.89 10.31 -0.76
CA SER A 12 5.34 8.96 -1.15
C SER A 12 4.36 7.87 -0.67
N THR A 13 3.86 7.96 0.57
CA THR A 13 2.89 6.99 1.11
C THR A 13 1.57 7.01 0.34
N THR A 14 1.11 8.19 -0.07
CA THR A 14 -0.09 8.33 -0.91
C THR A 14 0.13 7.71 -2.28
N ALA A 15 1.25 8.02 -2.95
CA ALA A 15 1.59 7.49 -4.26
C ALA A 15 1.67 5.96 -4.28
N ASN A 16 2.22 5.35 -3.22
CA ASN A 16 2.33 3.88 -3.07
C ASN A 16 0.97 3.17 -2.99
N ARG A 17 -0.13 3.89 -2.75
CA ARG A 17 -1.48 3.33 -2.66
C ARG A 17 -2.29 3.50 -3.95
N LEU A 18 -1.74 4.19 -4.95
CA LEU A 18 -2.41 4.39 -6.23
C LEU A 18 -2.33 3.09 -7.04
N THR A 19 -3.47 2.58 -7.46
CA THR A 19 -3.58 1.29 -8.17
C THR A 19 -4.20 1.42 -9.55
N THR A 20 -4.60 2.62 -9.95
CA THR A 20 -5.20 2.91 -11.26
C THR A 20 -4.50 4.06 -11.96
N ASN A 21 -4.53 4.06 -13.30
CA ASN A 21 -3.96 5.16 -14.10
C ASN A 21 -4.66 6.50 -13.88
N GLU A 22 -5.96 6.48 -13.54
CA GLU A 22 -6.75 7.68 -13.26
C GLU A 22 -6.30 8.34 -11.95
N GLN A 23 -6.13 7.55 -10.88
CA GLN A 23 -5.57 8.02 -9.61
C GLN A 23 -4.15 8.58 -9.77
N ILE A 24 -3.32 7.93 -10.59
CA ILE A 24 -1.96 8.41 -10.90
C ILE A 24 -2.02 9.75 -11.63
N THR A 25 -2.93 9.90 -12.59
CA THR A 25 -3.11 11.14 -13.35
C THR A 25 -3.56 12.28 -12.44
N GLU A 26 -4.60 12.07 -11.64
CA GLU A 26 -5.10 13.07 -10.68
C GLU A 26 -4.00 13.51 -9.70
N PHE A 27 -3.21 12.56 -9.21
CA PHE A 27 -2.12 12.87 -8.30
C PHE A 27 -0.98 13.64 -8.99
N ALA A 28 -0.66 13.30 -10.25
CA ALA A 28 0.31 14.03 -11.04
C ALA A 28 -0.13 15.49 -11.30
N GLU A 29 -1.40 15.68 -11.64
CA GLU A 29 -1.99 17.02 -11.80
C GLU A 29 -1.92 17.82 -10.50
N PHE A 30 -2.22 17.20 -9.36
CA PHE A 30 -2.10 17.85 -8.05
C PHE A 30 -0.66 18.30 -7.75
N ILE A 31 0.34 17.43 -7.97
CA ILE A 31 1.76 17.75 -7.73
C ILE A 31 2.20 18.92 -8.62
N GLU A 32 1.83 18.90 -9.90
CA GLU A 32 2.18 20.00 -10.82
C GLU A 32 1.46 21.31 -10.48
N ALA A 33 0.18 21.25 -10.10
CA ALA A 33 -0.60 22.41 -9.68
C ALA A 33 -0.09 23.06 -8.39
N LYS A 34 0.61 22.29 -7.53
CA LYS A 34 1.11 22.74 -6.23
C LYS A 34 2.64 22.81 -6.14
N LYS A 35 3.36 22.63 -7.26
CA LYS A 35 4.83 22.52 -7.27
C LYS A 35 5.57 23.68 -6.58
N GLU A 36 5.06 24.91 -6.68
CA GLU A 36 5.68 26.09 -6.04
C GLU A 36 5.58 26.04 -4.51
N ILE A 37 4.50 25.45 -3.98
CA ILE A 37 4.27 25.30 -2.53
C ILE A 37 5.02 24.07 -2.01
N LEU A 38 5.11 23.02 -2.82
CA LEU A 38 5.74 21.76 -2.46
C LEU A 38 7.27 21.81 -2.54
N GLU A 39 7.84 22.73 -3.32
CA GLU A 39 9.29 22.89 -3.51
C GLU A 39 9.97 21.55 -3.82
N GLU A 40 10.93 21.11 -3.01
CA GLU A 40 11.66 19.85 -3.16
C GLU A 40 10.75 18.62 -3.07
N ALA A 41 9.66 18.70 -2.30
CA ALA A 41 8.70 17.60 -2.15
C ALA A 41 7.93 17.31 -3.45
N ALA A 42 7.87 18.28 -4.37
CA ALA A 42 7.30 18.06 -5.71
C ALA A 42 8.11 17.03 -6.50
N GLN A 43 9.44 17.03 -6.34
CA GLN A 43 10.29 16.05 -7.01
C GLN A 43 10.07 14.64 -6.45
N VAL A 44 9.97 14.51 -5.12
CA VAL A 44 9.61 13.24 -4.47
C VAL A 44 8.26 12.73 -4.99
N GLY A 45 7.29 13.64 -5.20
CA GLY A 45 6.01 13.31 -5.80
C GLY A 45 6.15 12.75 -7.21
N ARG A 46 6.95 13.39 -8.07
CA ARG A 46 7.21 12.92 -9.44
C ARG A 46 7.86 11.54 -9.47
N ASP A 47 8.88 11.32 -8.64
CA ASP A 47 9.56 10.03 -8.56
C ASP A 47 8.59 8.92 -8.08
N ALA A 48 7.73 9.24 -7.11
CA ALA A 48 6.73 8.31 -6.61
C ALA A 48 5.61 8.02 -7.63
N ILE A 49 5.26 8.99 -8.48
CA ILE A 49 4.34 8.81 -9.60
C ILE A 49 4.91 7.83 -10.63
N GLU A 50 6.19 7.96 -11.00
CA GLU A 50 6.84 7.02 -11.91
C GLU A 50 6.85 5.61 -11.34
N GLN A 51 7.17 5.46 -10.04
CA GLN A 51 7.10 4.16 -9.37
C GLN A 51 5.67 3.58 -9.37
N ALA A 52 4.65 4.41 -9.16
CA ALA A 52 3.27 3.98 -9.21
C ALA A 52 2.86 3.50 -10.61
N LYS A 53 3.31 4.17 -11.68
CA LYS A 53 3.09 3.74 -13.07
C LYS A 53 3.71 2.38 -13.33
N GLU A 54 4.96 2.18 -12.90
CA GLU A 54 5.64 0.88 -13.01
C GLU A 54 4.89 -0.23 -12.27
N ASN A 55 4.41 0.07 -11.05
CA ASN A 55 3.66 -0.88 -10.24
C ASN A 55 2.33 -1.27 -10.89
N VAL A 56 1.58 -0.29 -11.42
CA VAL A 56 0.33 -0.54 -12.14
C VAL A 56 0.62 -1.36 -13.41
N ALA A 57 1.64 -1.00 -14.19
CA ALA A 57 2.02 -1.74 -15.39
C ALA A 57 2.42 -3.20 -15.07
N TRP A 58 3.20 -3.41 -14.00
CA TRP A 58 3.57 -4.73 -13.52
C TRP A 58 2.33 -5.52 -13.07
N ALA A 59 1.48 -4.91 -12.26
CA ALA A 59 0.26 -5.54 -11.76
C ALA A 59 -0.65 -5.94 -12.91
N THR A 60 -0.87 -5.06 -13.89
CA THR A 60 -1.65 -5.36 -15.10
C THR A 60 -1.04 -6.52 -15.90
N LYS A 61 0.29 -6.52 -16.09
CA LYS A 61 0.99 -7.56 -16.86
C LYS A 61 0.89 -8.95 -16.23
N TYR A 62 1.00 -9.04 -14.90
CA TYR A 62 1.09 -10.33 -14.20
C TYR A 62 -0.19 -10.73 -13.47
N ARG A 63 -1.25 -9.93 -13.55
CA ARG A 63 -2.53 -10.17 -12.87
C ARG A 63 -3.07 -11.58 -13.11
N ASP A 64 -3.18 -11.98 -14.37
CA ASP A 64 -3.82 -13.25 -14.74
C ASP A 64 -2.96 -14.43 -14.29
N VAL A 65 -1.64 -14.32 -14.40
CA VAL A 65 -0.68 -15.34 -13.92
C VAL A 65 -0.81 -15.53 -12.41
N LEU A 66 -0.90 -14.44 -11.65
CA LEU A 66 -1.10 -14.49 -10.21
C LEU A 66 -2.44 -15.14 -9.84
N TYR A 67 -3.52 -14.83 -10.57
CA TYR A 67 -4.81 -15.48 -10.34
C TYR A 67 -4.76 -16.99 -10.61
N GLU A 68 -4.16 -17.40 -11.72
CA GLU A 68 -4.04 -18.83 -12.04
C GLU A 68 -3.18 -19.58 -11.02
N TYR A 69 -2.09 -18.97 -10.55
CA TYR A 69 -1.28 -19.52 -9.47
C TYR A 69 -2.07 -19.68 -8.18
N LEU A 70 -2.80 -18.64 -7.76
CA LEU A 70 -3.59 -18.67 -6.51
C LEU A 70 -4.71 -19.72 -6.53
N LYS A 71 -5.31 -19.99 -7.69
CA LYS A 71 -6.30 -21.08 -7.85
C LYS A 71 -5.71 -22.46 -7.55
N GLN A 72 -4.44 -22.68 -7.87
CA GLN A 72 -3.78 -23.98 -7.70
C GLN A 72 -3.31 -24.20 -6.25
N VAL A 73 -2.95 -23.12 -5.55
CA VAL A 73 -2.31 -23.18 -4.23
C VAL A 73 -3.32 -23.22 -3.08
N VAL A 74 -4.57 -22.80 -3.30
CA VAL A 74 -5.63 -22.92 -2.30
C VAL A 74 -6.37 -24.23 -2.51
N PRO A 75 -6.06 -25.33 -1.80
CA PRO A 75 -6.97 -26.45 -1.73
C PRO A 75 -8.28 -25.92 -1.14
N VAL A 76 -9.37 -26.00 -1.90
CA VAL A 76 -10.71 -25.65 -1.44
C VAL A 76 -11.09 -26.65 -0.36
N THR A 77 -10.73 -26.39 0.89
CA THR A 77 -11.38 -27.03 2.03
C THR A 77 -12.75 -26.40 2.14
N THR A 78 -13.73 -27.00 1.46
CA THR A 78 -15.15 -26.71 1.64
C THR A 78 -15.53 -27.05 3.08
N THR A 79 -15.34 -26.12 4.01
CA THR A 79 -15.86 -26.26 5.37
C THR A 79 -17.36 -26.03 5.29
N THR A 80 -18.11 -27.12 5.45
CA THR A 80 -19.55 -27.14 5.74
C THR A 80 -19.91 -26.04 6.75
N PRO A 81 -20.94 -25.21 6.52
CA PRO A 81 -21.32 -24.19 7.48
C PRO A 81 -21.83 -24.84 8.76
N GLU A 82 -21.07 -24.72 9.84
CA GLU A 82 -21.57 -24.95 11.19
C GLU A 82 -22.48 -23.76 11.57
N PRO A 83 -23.69 -23.99 12.09
CA PRO A 83 -24.60 -22.91 12.47
C PRO A 83 -23.99 -22.15 13.65
N THR A 84 -23.52 -20.91 13.43
CA THR A 84 -23.05 -20.05 14.53
C THR A 84 -24.21 -19.23 15.09
N THR A 85 -24.52 -19.53 16.35
CA THR A 85 -25.50 -18.85 17.21
C THR A 85 -25.18 -17.37 17.41
N THR A 86 -26.23 -16.55 17.25
CA THR A 86 -26.32 -15.14 17.62
C THR A 86 -25.93 -14.89 19.08
N ALA A 87 -24.80 -14.22 19.31
CA ALA A 87 -24.49 -13.57 20.58
C ALA A 87 -24.80 -12.06 20.49
N LYS A 88 -25.59 -11.61 21.47
CA LYS A 88 -26.18 -10.27 21.62
C LYS A 88 -25.16 -9.24 22.12
N ALA A 89 -25.33 -8.00 21.66
CA ALA A 89 -24.52 -6.81 21.89
C ALA A 89 -24.13 -6.47 23.34
N THR A 90 -22.99 -5.76 23.53
CA THR A 90 -22.78 -4.74 24.59
C THR A 90 -21.74 -3.69 24.17
N THR A 91 -22.24 -2.53 23.75
CA THR A 91 -21.97 -1.13 24.20
C THR A 91 -20.59 -0.68 24.74
N SER A 92 -20.07 0.39 24.09
CA SER A 92 -19.47 1.64 24.64
C SER A 92 -18.17 1.64 25.43
N VAL A 93 -17.16 2.37 24.91
CA VAL A 93 -16.63 3.62 25.53
C VAL A 93 -15.85 4.50 24.52
N GLU A 94 -15.97 5.82 24.74
CA GLU A 94 -15.40 7.00 24.05
C GLU A 94 -13.87 7.20 24.26
N PRO A 95 -13.21 8.15 23.55
CA PRO A 95 -11.77 8.21 23.38
C PRO A 95 -11.06 8.93 24.52
N THR A 96 -9.84 8.50 24.84
CA THR A 96 -8.88 9.32 25.58
C THR A 96 -7.65 9.59 24.71
N SER A 97 -7.53 10.85 24.31
CA SER A 97 -6.30 11.46 23.81
C SER A 97 -5.25 11.47 24.91
N THR A 98 -4.04 11.01 24.63
CA THR A 98 -2.86 11.36 25.43
C THR A 98 -1.65 11.55 24.53
N LYS A 99 -1.04 12.70 24.73
CA LYS A 99 0.10 13.28 24.04
C LYS A 99 1.40 12.64 24.56
N ASP A 100 2.44 12.77 23.72
CA ASP A 100 3.87 12.87 24.06
C ASP A 100 4.77 11.59 24.01
N PRO A 101 6.10 11.79 23.79
CA PRO A 101 6.84 11.10 22.72
C PRO A 101 7.93 10.13 23.20
N ASN A 102 8.50 9.42 22.22
CA ASN A 102 9.88 8.90 22.14
C ASN A 102 10.15 7.43 22.51
N SER A 103 10.97 6.83 21.64
CA SER A 103 11.79 5.61 21.75
C SER A 103 11.14 4.24 21.63
N GLY A 104 11.52 3.52 20.56
CA GLY A 104 11.29 2.09 20.41
C GLY A 104 11.49 1.58 18.99
N THR A 105 12.74 1.42 18.58
CA THR A 105 13.16 0.50 17.52
C THR A 105 12.44 -0.85 17.62
N SER A 106 11.94 -1.38 16.49
CA SER A 106 12.17 -2.77 16.02
C SER A 106 10.97 -3.34 15.23
N LEU A 107 11.32 -4.08 14.17
CA LEU A 107 10.52 -5.08 13.44
C LEU A 107 9.40 -4.61 12.49
N THR A 108 9.80 -4.24 11.25
CA THR A 108 9.03 -4.62 10.05
C THR A 108 9.99 -4.97 8.90
N VAL A 109 10.75 -6.05 9.06
CA VAL A 109 11.37 -6.76 7.94
C VAL A 109 10.69 -8.11 7.86
N CYS A 110 9.54 -8.19 7.19
CA CYS A 110 8.98 -9.49 6.78
C CYS A 110 8.08 -9.44 5.53
N SER A 111 7.70 -8.26 5.02
CA SER A 111 6.89 -8.19 3.78
C SER A 111 7.71 -8.10 2.49
N THR A 112 9.02 -7.85 2.54
CA THR A 112 9.87 -7.75 1.34
C THR A 112 10.35 -9.12 0.83
N LEU A 113 10.33 -10.16 1.67
CA LEU A 113 10.73 -11.52 1.29
C LEU A 113 9.72 -12.21 0.36
N LEU A 114 8.42 -11.90 0.51
CA LEU A 114 7.38 -12.44 -0.37
C LEU A 114 7.47 -11.84 -1.77
N VAL A 115 7.66 -10.52 -1.88
CA VAL A 115 7.78 -9.84 -3.18
C VAL A 115 9.03 -10.31 -3.94
N LEU A 116 10.16 -10.48 -3.26
CA LEU A 116 11.41 -10.94 -3.90
C LEU A 116 11.37 -12.42 -4.33
N SER A 117 10.63 -13.27 -3.59
CA SER A 117 10.45 -14.68 -3.94
C SER A 117 9.55 -14.85 -5.16
N VAL A 118 8.48 -14.05 -5.26
CA VAL A 118 7.61 -14.02 -6.44
C VAL A 118 8.35 -13.45 -7.65
N LEU A 119 9.16 -12.40 -7.50
CA LEU A 119 9.98 -11.86 -8.60
C LEU A 119 11.01 -12.86 -9.14
N LYS A 120 11.70 -13.61 -8.26
CA LYS A 120 12.67 -14.64 -8.66
C LYS A 120 12.03 -15.83 -9.39
N ALA A 121 10.80 -16.19 -9.02
CA ALA A 121 10.06 -17.26 -9.70
C ALA A 121 9.62 -16.85 -11.11
N VAL A 122 9.22 -15.59 -11.30
CA VAL A 122 8.76 -15.05 -12.59
C VAL A 122 9.92 -14.81 -13.58
N PHE A 123 11.13 -14.48 -13.12
CA PHE A 123 12.29 -14.21 -13.99
C PHE A 123 13.15 -15.44 -14.36
N ARG A 124 12.82 -16.64 -13.85
CA ARG A 124 13.60 -17.87 -14.09
C ARG A 124 12.95 -18.84 -15.08
N SER A 125 11.87 -18.44 -15.74
CA SER A 125 11.22 -19.16 -16.84
C SER A 125 11.39 -18.42 -18.15
#